data_AF-A0A3C0N6T4-F1
#
_entry.id   AF-A0A3C0N6T4-F1
#
_cell.length_a   1.000
_cell.length_b   1.000
_cell.length_c   1.000
_cell.angle_alpha   90.00
_cell.angle_beta   90.00
_cell.angle_gamma   90.00
#
_symmetry.space_group_name_H-M   'P 1'
#
loop_
_entity.id
_entity.type
_entity.pdbx_description
1 polymer ?
#
loop_
_entity_poly.entity_id
_entity_poly.type
_entity_poly.pdbx_seq_one_letter_code
_entity_poly.pdbx_strand_id
1 'polypeptide(L)'
;MVAQPEITSTSSVNEEETKPLGLWEQIKEDWIAHGRDWTKPGFRAVAVYRFGVWRMNVKPILLRAPLSILYRALFRKIRNTYGIELPYSAQLGRRVIVEHQSGIVIHGDCVIGDDCIIRQGVTMGNRYL
;
A
#
# COMPACT_ATOMS: atom_id res chain seq x y z
N MET A 1 -24.78 41.46 9.14
CA MET A 1 -23.76 40.89 10.04
C MET A 1 -24.07 39.41 10.22
N VAL A 2 -23.46 38.56 9.40
CA VAL A 2 -23.58 37.10 9.51
C VAL A 2 -22.45 36.64 10.40
N ALA A 3 -22.78 36.05 11.55
CA ALA A 3 -21.78 35.47 12.46
C ALA A 3 -21.06 34.32 11.73
N GLN A 4 -19.73 34.39 11.68
CA GLN A 4 -18.89 33.29 11.22
C GLN A 4 -18.96 32.15 12.25
N PRO A 5 -19.03 30.88 11.85
CA PRO A 5 -18.94 29.77 12.79
C PRO A 5 -17.51 29.66 13.33
N GLU A 6 -17.37 29.57 14.66
CA GLU A 6 -16.10 29.24 15.32
C GLU A 6 -15.62 27.87 14.85
N ILE A 7 -14.42 27.83 14.27
CA ILE A 7 -13.75 26.60 13.90
C ILE A 7 -13.12 26.05 15.18
N THR A 8 -13.85 25.18 15.89
CA THR A 8 -13.31 24.46 17.04
C THR A 8 -12.19 23.54 16.59
N SER A 9 -10.94 23.94 16.87
CA SER A 9 -9.74 23.15 16.70
C SER A 9 -9.71 22.02 17.74
N THR A 10 -10.29 20.87 17.42
CA THR A 10 -10.13 19.64 18.20
C THR A 10 -9.63 18.52 17.30
N SER A 11 -8.31 18.30 17.32
CA SER A 11 -7.73 16.99 17.05
C SER A 11 -6.35 16.94 17.67
N SER A 12 -6.32 16.51 18.94
CA SER A 12 -5.15 15.87 19.52
C SER A 12 -4.87 14.60 18.70
N VAL A 13 -4.06 14.74 17.65
CA VAL A 13 -3.55 13.59 16.90
C VAL A 13 -2.70 12.80 17.89
N ASN A 14 -3.18 11.63 18.28
CA ASN A 14 -2.47 10.75 19.22
C ASN A 14 -1.10 10.42 18.63
N GLU A 15 -0.01 10.75 19.32
CA GLU A 15 1.35 10.49 18.87
C GLU A 15 1.60 9.00 18.55
N GLU A 16 0.80 8.09 19.11
CA GLU A 16 0.83 6.65 18.80
C GLU A 16 0.38 6.29 17.38
N GLU A 17 -0.50 7.08 16.74
CA GLU A 17 -0.93 6.83 15.35
C GLU A 17 0.18 7.08 14.33
N THR A 18 1.17 7.90 14.68
CA THR A 18 2.23 8.36 13.78
C THR A 18 3.49 7.50 13.78
N LYS A 19 3.58 6.47 14.64
CA LYS A 19 4.75 5.59 14.68
C LYS A 19 4.81 4.73 13.42
N PRO A 20 5.99 4.63 12.76
CA PRO A 20 6.16 3.74 11.61
C PRO A 20 6.03 2.29 12.09
N LEU A 21 5.00 1.60 11.60
CA LEU A 21 4.74 0.20 11.93
C LEU A 21 5.81 -0.72 11.32
N GLY A 22 6.11 -1.80 12.03
CA GLY A 22 6.90 -2.90 11.50
C GLY A 22 6.15 -3.63 10.37
N LEU A 23 6.89 -4.37 9.53
CA LEU A 23 6.30 -5.14 8.43
C LEU A 23 5.16 -6.06 8.88
N TRP A 24 5.35 -6.77 10.00
CA TRP A 24 4.36 -7.71 10.51
C TRP A 24 3.08 -7.03 10.99
N GLU A 25 3.21 -5.85 11.60
CA GLU A 25 2.07 -5.05 12.03
C GLU A 25 1.29 -4.52 10.82
N GLN A 26 1.99 -4.03 9.80
CA GLN A 26 1.38 -3.61 8.53
C GLN A 26 0.63 -4.77 7.87
N ILE A 27 1.26 -5.95 7.72
CA ILE A 27 0.62 -7.13 7.12
C ILE A 27 -0.60 -7.56 7.95
N LYS A 28 -0.51 -7.52 9.28
CA LYS A 28 -1.63 -7.87 10.17
C LYS A 28 -2.80 -6.89 10.00
N GLU A 29 -2.53 -5.59 9.94
CA GLU A 29 -3.55 -4.57 9.68
C GLU A 29 -4.20 -4.78 8.30
N ASP A 30 -3.38 -4.95 7.26
CA ASP A 30 -3.87 -5.17 5.90
C ASP A 30 -4.68 -6.48 5.81
N TRP A 31 -4.30 -7.54 6.53
CA TRP A 31 -5.05 -8.80 6.58
C TRP A 31 -6.43 -8.61 7.24
N ILE A 32 -6.48 -7.85 8.34
CA ILE A 32 -7.74 -7.50 9.01
C ILE A 32 -8.62 -6.65 8.09
N ALA A 33 -8.05 -5.64 7.44
CA ALA A 33 -8.77 -4.75 6.51
C ALA A 33 -9.36 -5.51 5.32
N HIS A 34 -8.68 -6.55 4.84
CA HIS A 34 -9.18 -7.44 3.79
C HIS A 34 -10.12 -8.55 4.32
N GLY A 35 -10.64 -8.42 5.54
CA GLY A 35 -11.61 -9.37 6.11
C GLY A 35 -11.00 -10.71 6.51
N ARG A 36 -9.73 -10.72 6.92
CA ARG A 36 -8.99 -11.91 7.39
C ARG A 36 -8.86 -13.03 6.35
N ASP A 37 -8.91 -12.68 5.08
CA ASP A 37 -8.81 -13.62 3.97
C ASP A 37 -7.51 -13.41 3.18
N TRP A 38 -6.57 -14.34 3.33
CA TRP A 38 -5.28 -14.29 2.64
C TRP A 38 -5.36 -14.71 1.16
N THR A 39 -6.49 -15.29 0.74
CA THR A 39 -6.71 -15.72 -0.65
C THR A 39 -7.07 -14.55 -1.56
N LYS A 40 -7.52 -13.43 -0.99
CA LYS A 40 -7.88 -12.22 -1.73
C LYS A 40 -6.69 -11.68 -2.54
N PRO A 41 -6.85 -11.48 -3.85
CA PRO A 41 -5.82 -10.89 -4.71
C PRO A 41 -5.31 -9.54 -4.21
N GLY A 42 -6.23 -8.68 -3.74
CA GLY A 42 -5.90 -7.36 -3.20
C GLY A 42 -4.97 -7.42 -1.99
N PHE A 43 -5.29 -8.29 -1.02
CA PHE A 43 -4.43 -8.52 0.14
C PHE A 43 -3.04 -8.99 -0.28
N ARG A 44 -2.96 -9.97 -1.18
CA ARG A 44 -1.68 -10.51 -1.68
C ARG A 44 -0.86 -9.43 -2.38
N ALA A 45 -1.49 -8.54 -3.13
CA ALA A 45 -0.83 -7.40 -3.78
C ALA A 45 -0.25 -6.43 -2.76
N VAL A 46 -1.05 -6.02 -1.76
CA VAL A 46 -0.61 -5.12 -0.68
C VAL A 46 0.51 -5.77 0.14
N ALA A 47 0.39 -7.04 0.52
CA ALA A 47 1.43 -7.75 1.28
C ALA A 47 2.77 -7.83 0.52
N VAL A 48 2.73 -8.09 -0.79
CA VAL A 48 3.94 -8.08 -1.64
C VAL A 48 4.54 -6.68 -1.74
N TYR A 49 3.70 -5.64 -1.82
CA TYR A 49 4.14 -4.25 -1.77
C TYR A 49 4.85 -3.95 -0.42
N ARG A 50 4.23 -4.27 0.73
CA ARG A 50 4.83 -4.05 2.05
C ARG A 50 6.16 -4.76 2.20
N PHE A 51 6.26 -6.01 1.72
CA PHE A 51 7.52 -6.76 1.67
C PHE A 51 8.57 -6.06 0.79
N GLY A 52 8.16 -5.54 -0.37
CA GLY A 52 9.02 -4.78 -1.28
C GLY A 52 9.63 -3.54 -0.63
N VAL A 53 8.82 -2.80 0.13
CA VAL A 53 9.25 -1.64 0.92
C VAL A 53 10.18 -2.08 2.06
N TRP A 54 9.78 -3.06 2.86
CA TRP A 54 10.58 -3.55 3.99
C TRP A 54 11.97 -4.02 3.56
N ARG A 55 12.08 -4.72 2.44
CA ARG A 55 13.36 -5.16 1.87
C ARG A 55 14.33 -3.99 1.68
N MET A 56 13.84 -2.79 1.38
CA MET A 56 14.70 -1.62 1.16
C MET A 56 15.44 -1.21 2.45
N ASN A 57 14.89 -1.54 3.63
CA ASN A 57 15.50 -1.30 4.94
C ASN A 57 16.59 -2.34 5.32
N VAL A 58 16.74 -3.42 4.54
CA VAL A 58 17.79 -4.42 4.76
C VAL A 58 19.14 -3.83 4.34
N LYS A 59 19.98 -3.48 5.32
CA LYS A 59 21.28 -2.80 5.12
C LYS A 59 22.28 -3.62 4.28
N PRO A 60 22.47 -4.93 4.51
CA PRO A 60 23.46 -5.69 3.74
C PRO A 60 22.98 -5.90 2.31
N ILE A 61 23.71 -5.36 1.33
CA ILE A 61 23.38 -5.49 -0.10
C ILE A 61 23.31 -6.94 -0.56
N LEU A 62 24.20 -7.79 -0.03
CA LEU A 62 24.26 -9.21 -0.37
C LEU A 62 23.01 -9.97 0.08
N LEU A 63 22.43 -9.59 1.23
CA LEU A 63 21.18 -10.16 1.73
C LEU A 63 19.96 -9.58 1.01
N ARG A 64 20.05 -8.32 0.57
CA ARG A 64 18.99 -7.65 -0.19
C ARG A 64 18.84 -8.19 -1.61
N ALA A 65 19.91 -8.67 -2.24
CA ALA A 65 19.87 -9.22 -3.59
C ALA A 65 18.86 -10.38 -3.77
N PRO A 66 18.92 -11.49 -3.00
CA PRO A 66 17.96 -12.58 -3.13
C PRO A 66 16.53 -12.14 -2.79
N LEU A 67 16.34 -11.27 -1.79
CA LEU A 67 15.03 -10.71 -1.45
C LEU A 67 14.47 -9.84 -2.59
N SER A 68 15.34 -9.17 -3.35
CA SER A 68 14.95 -8.37 -4.51
C SER A 68 14.48 -9.25 -5.66
N ILE A 69 15.15 -10.38 -5.89
CA ILE A 69 14.73 -11.39 -6.86
C ILE A 69 13.37 -11.96 -6.47
N LEU A 70 13.20 -12.33 -5.20
CA LEU A 70 11.95 -12.85 -4.68
C LEU A 70 10.79 -11.85 -4.86
N TYR A 71 10.98 -10.60 -4.45
CA TYR A 71 9.99 -9.55 -4.67
C TYR A 71 9.64 -9.39 -6.15
N ARG A 72 10.64 -9.35 -7.05
CA ARG A 72 10.37 -9.17 -8.50
C ARG A 72 9.55 -10.33 -9.05
N ALA A 73 9.83 -11.56 -8.61
CA ALA A 73 9.05 -12.73 -8.98
C ALA A 73 7.61 -12.65 -8.46
N LEU A 74 7.43 -12.28 -7.18
CA LEU A 74 6.10 -12.10 -6.57
C LEU A 74 5.31 -10.97 -7.24
N PHE A 75 5.93 -9.82 -7.46
CA PHE A 75 5.32 -8.68 -8.15
C PHE A 75 4.83 -9.07 -9.55
N ARG A 76 5.68 -9.76 -10.34
CA ARG A 76 5.28 -10.24 -11.67
C ARG A 76 4.14 -11.25 -11.59
N LYS A 77 4.13 -12.13 -10.59
CA LYS A 77 3.03 -13.08 -10.35
C LYS A 77 1.72 -12.34 -10.05
N ILE A 78 1.74 -11.37 -9.13
CA ILE A 78 0.56 -10.55 -8.82
C ILE A 78 0.05 -9.82 -10.06
N ARG A 79 0.94 -9.13 -10.78
CA ARG A 79 0.57 -8.42 -12.02
C ARG A 79 -0.04 -9.35 -13.05
N ASN A 80 0.64 -10.45 -13.38
CA ASN A 80 0.22 -11.32 -14.49
C ASN A 80 -1.02 -12.16 -14.14
N THR A 81 -1.21 -12.54 -12.88
CA THR A 81 -2.34 -13.38 -12.46
C THR A 81 -3.57 -12.56 -12.06
N TYR A 82 -3.38 -11.39 -11.44
CA TYR A 82 -4.49 -10.59 -10.89
C TYR A 82 -4.72 -9.27 -11.62
N GLY A 83 -3.82 -8.85 -12.51
CA GLY A 83 -3.93 -7.56 -13.19
C GLY A 83 -3.84 -6.37 -12.23
N ILE A 84 -3.03 -6.50 -11.17
CA ILE A 84 -2.77 -5.45 -10.17
C ILE A 84 -1.29 -5.06 -10.25
N GLU A 85 -1.02 -3.82 -10.63
CA GLU A 85 0.31 -3.22 -10.67
C GLU A 85 0.45 -2.22 -9.52
N LEU A 86 1.09 -2.67 -8.44
CA LEU A 86 1.41 -1.84 -7.28
C LEU A 86 2.91 -1.93 -6.97
N PRO A 87 3.74 -1.02 -7.50
CA PRO A 87 5.18 -1.05 -7.30
C PRO A 87 5.57 -0.57 -5.89
N TYR A 88 6.63 -1.14 -5.31
CA TYR A 88 7.16 -0.76 -4.00
C TYR A 88 7.60 0.72 -3.88
N SER A 89 7.78 1.42 -5.01
CA SER A 89 8.16 2.83 -5.02
C SER A 89 6.98 3.77 -4.69
N ALA A 90 5.74 3.34 -4.96
CA ALA A 90 4.56 4.10 -4.60
C ALA A 90 4.49 4.29 -3.08
N GLN A 91 3.89 5.38 -2.61
CA GLN A 91 3.64 5.62 -1.20
C GLN A 91 2.22 5.17 -0.84
N LEU A 92 2.11 4.12 -0.02
CA LEU A 92 0.84 3.53 0.38
C LEU A 92 0.63 3.72 1.89
N GLY A 93 -0.45 4.40 2.25
CA GLY A 93 -0.93 4.57 3.62
C GLY A 93 -1.35 3.25 4.27
N ARG A 94 -1.92 3.33 5.47
CA ARG A 94 -2.39 2.18 6.28
C ARG A 94 -3.76 1.69 5.82
N ARG A 95 -4.00 0.39 5.97
CA ARG A 95 -5.31 -0.25 5.72
C ARG A 95 -5.89 0.05 4.33
N VAL A 96 -5.03 0.22 3.33
CA VAL A 96 -5.49 0.39 1.94
C VAL A 96 -6.06 -0.93 1.43
N ILE A 97 -7.29 -0.89 0.96
CA ILE A 97 -8.02 -2.05 0.48
C ILE A 97 -8.02 -2.05 -1.04
N VAL A 98 -7.69 -3.19 -1.63
CA VAL A 98 -7.85 -3.41 -3.07
C VAL A 98 -8.99 -4.41 -3.28
N GLU A 99 -10.14 -3.91 -3.72
CA GLU A 99 -11.32 -4.71 -4.04
C GLU A 99 -11.43 -4.97 -5.53
N HIS A 100 -11.95 -6.13 -5.91
CA HIS A 100 -12.20 -6.54 -7.29
C HIS A 100 -10.95 -6.43 -8.18
N GLN A 101 -10.22 -7.53 -8.31
CA GLN A 101 -9.00 -7.59 -9.11
C GLN A 101 -9.25 -7.28 -10.61
N SER A 102 -8.15 -7.00 -11.32
CA SER A 102 -8.04 -6.69 -12.77
C SER A 102 -8.08 -5.20 -13.11
N GLY A 103 -7.12 -4.80 -13.95
CA GLY A 103 -7.05 -3.46 -14.53
C GLY A 103 -6.65 -2.37 -13.54
N ILE A 104 -5.91 -2.71 -12.48
CA ILE A 104 -5.43 -1.73 -11.50
C ILE A 104 -3.98 -1.40 -11.80
N VAL A 105 -3.69 -0.14 -12.14
CA VAL A 105 -2.35 0.34 -12.47
C VAL A 105 -1.99 1.54 -11.61
N ILE A 106 -0.93 1.41 -10.81
CA ILE A 106 -0.48 2.46 -9.88
C ILE A 106 0.97 2.81 -10.22
N HIS A 107 1.20 4.09 -10.55
CA HIS A 107 2.52 4.60 -10.84
C HIS A 107 3.40 4.66 -9.59
N GLY A 108 4.72 4.61 -9.80
CA GLY A 108 5.70 4.63 -8.73
C GLY A 108 5.73 5.90 -7.89
N ASP A 109 5.22 7.01 -8.40
CA ASP A 109 5.19 8.31 -7.70
C ASP A 109 3.82 8.60 -7.05
N CYS A 110 2.88 7.66 -7.12
CA CYS A 110 1.58 7.84 -6.50
C CYS A 110 1.69 7.86 -4.97
N VAL A 111 0.92 8.75 -4.35
CA VAL A 111 0.71 8.82 -2.90
C VAL A 111 -0.75 8.48 -2.61
N ILE A 112 -0.97 7.37 -1.91
CA ILE A 112 -2.29 6.87 -1.53
C ILE A 112 -2.37 6.96 -0.01
N GLY A 113 -3.38 7.65 0.50
CA GLY A 113 -3.56 7.85 1.95
C GLY A 113 -4.07 6.62 2.69
N ASP A 114 -4.26 6.78 3.99
CA ASP A 114 -4.82 5.75 4.86
C ASP A 114 -6.30 5.47 4.50
N ASP A 115 -6.75 4.24 4.76
CA ASP A 115 -8.15 3.79 4.61
C ASP A 115 -8.74 3.95 3.20
N CYS A 116 -7.89 4.13 2.19
CA CYS A 116 -8.31 4.21 0.80
C CYS A 116 -8.80 2.85 0.29
N ILE A 117 -9.86 2.86 -0.53
CA ILE A 117 -10.38 1.67 -1.21
C ILE A 117 -10.19 1.85 -2.73
N ILE A 118 -9.41 0.97 -3.34
CA ILE A 118 -9.13 0.95 -4.77
C ILE A 118 -9.96 -0.18 -5.38
N ARG A 119 -10.68 0.14 -6.47
CA ARG A 119 -11.57 -0.80 -7.17
C ARG A 119 -11.05 -1.13 -8.57
N GLN A 120 -11.71 -2.07 -9.24
CA GLN A 120 -11.32 -2.56 -10.56
C GLN A 120 -11.23 -1.41 -11.60
N GLY A 121 -10.27 -1.51 -12.51
CA GLY A 121 -10.13 -0.55 -13.63
C GLY A 121 -9.53 0.80 -13.27
N VAL A 122 -9.05 1.00 -12.03
CA VAL A 122 -8.42 2.26 -11.61
C VAL A 122 -6.99 2.36 -12.13
N THR A 123 -6.67 3.48 -12.78
CA THR A 123 -5.30 3.80 -13.20
C THR A 123 -4.87 5.15 -12.62
N MET A 124 -3.78 5.14 -11.85
CA MET A 124 -3.06 6.33 -11.41
C MET A 124 -1.71 6.34 -12.12
N GLY A 125 -1.64 7.04 -13.26
CA GLY A 125 -0.49 7.06 -14.15
C GLY A 125 0.27 8.38 -14.13
N ASN A 126 1.33 8.46 -14.94
CA ASN A 126 2.04 9.71 -15.23
C ASN A 126 1.77 10.11 -16.70
N ARG A 127 1.51 11.40 -16.94
CA ARG A 127 1.30 11.96 -18.27
C ARG A 127 2.62 12.17 -19.03
N TYR A 128 3.72 12.42 -18.32
CA TYR A 128 5.02 12.78 -18.88
C TYR A 128 6.11 11.87 -18.33
N LEU A 129 6.79 11.11 -19.20
CA LEU A 129 7.87 10.18 -18.86
C LEU A 129 9.19 10.90 -18.59
#